data_AF-A0A4P6ETM1-F1
#
_entry.id   AF-A0A4P6ETM1-F1
#
_cell.length_a   1.000
_cell.length_b   1.000
_cell.length_c   1.000
_cell.angle_alpha   90.00
_cell.angle_beta   90.00
_cell.angle_gamma   90.00
#
_symmetry.space_group_name_H-M   'P 1'
#
loop_
_entity.id
_entity.type
_entity.pdbx_description
1 polymer ?
#
loop_
_entity_poly.entity_id
_entity_poly.type
_entity_poly.pdbx_seq_one_letter_code
_entity_poly.pdbx_strand_id
1 'polypeptide(L)'
;MNTNKRMDTYMKDYRLRLDGALDELWEPLWRRPIRLFPEEKALLRSKTIRRLQFVRHGGASFINTHHTYSRLQHTLGVFALAAHFDPDNRVLRAAALLHDTGHAPFSHTFESLEGVDHHLWTRDAVFAEEIAAILDGAKLDPELILDYIDGAQRSLLRNKDGVLHADHLDSYVRSAYNGGYLPVPAGELLRGMSYRDGHLDFELPAGRIVTGLIEEEARMHGSLANIGINAMMRKLARQLFAEGKIHAAELPQMLDAHIEQLLLSEDRTRENYEMLLLESWRIRVSREQPDVAAEQAVLHKLYLSMPLVDGISIAEISPQIRAMLQALEQMLGAYYVWLEKREGALMRSAEMLGV
;
A
#
# COMPACT_ATOMS: atom_id res chain seq x y z
N MET A 1 -33.53 19.16 -26.84
CA MET A 1 -34.11 17.88 -26.37
C MET A 1 -33.11 16.71 -26.39
N ASN A 2 -31.80 16.94 -26.27
CA ASN A 2 -30.80 15.84 -26.34
C ASN A 2 -29.61 15.97 -25.35
N THR A 3 -29.73 16.83 -24.35
CA THR A 3 -28.75 16.99 -23.25
C THR A 3 -29.08 16.10 -22.05
N ASN A 4 -30.37 15.96 -21.72
CA ASN A 4 -30.81 15.10 -20.59
C ASN A 4 -30.52 13.61 -20.80
N LYS A 5 -30.61 13.09 -22.04
CA LYS A 5 -30.33 11.67 -22.31
C LYS A 5 -28.83 11.31 -22.18
N ARG A 6 -27.92 12.26 -22.46
CA ARG A 6 -26.48 12.06 -22.22
C ARG A 6 -26.17 12.05 -20.73
N MET A 7 -26.72 12.97 -19.94
CA MET A 7 -26.52 13.03 -18.48
C MET A 7 -27.00 11.76 -17.76
N ASP A 8 -28.13 11.18 -18.15
CA ASP A 8 -28.66 9.93 -17.55
C ASP A 8 -27.77 8.70 -17.78
N THR A 9 -26.92 8.72 -18.81
CA THR A 9 -26.00 7.60 -19.10
C THR A 9 -24.71 7.75 -18.29
N TYR A 10 -24.21 8.98 -18.09
CA TYR A 10 -23.04 9.26 -17.25
C TYR A 10 -23.30 9.07 -15.74
N MET A 11 -24.53 9.29 -15.28
CA MET A 11 -24.94 9.00 -13.90
C MET A 11 -24.97 7.51 -13.55
N LYS A 12 -24.86 6.59 -14.52
CA LYS A 12 -24.81 5.14 -14.23
C LYS A 12 -23.39 4.62 -13.96
N ASP A 13 -22.38 5.32 -14.46
CA ASP A 13 -20.99 4.89 -14.39
C ASP A 13 -20.25 5.42 -13.15
N TYR A 14 -20.86 6.29 -12.32
CA TYR A 14 -20.16 6.93 -11.20
C TYR A 14 -19.55 5.92 -10.21
N ARG A 15 -20.15 4.74 -10.08
CA ARG A 15 -19.64 3.64 -9.24
C ARG A 15 -18.41 2.94 -9.81
N LEU A 16 -18.09 3.17 -11.08
CA LEU A 16 -17.06 2.46 -11.84
C LEU A 16 -15.83 3.33 -12.15
N ARG A 17 -15.90 4.65 -11.93
CA ARG A 17 -14.85 5.59 -12.34
C ARG A 17 -14.01 6.05 -11.16
N LEU A 18 -12.68 6.04 -11.36
CA LEU A 18 -11.67 6.47 -10.37
C LEU A 18 -10.80 7.62 -10.90
N ASP A 19 -11.20 8.26 -12.00
CA ASP A 19 -10.38 9.16 -12.82
C ASP A 19 -10.77 10.63 -12.71
N GLY A 20 -11.66 10.97 -11.77
CA GLY A 20 -12.17 12.33 -11.60
C GLY A 20 -12.93 12.87 -12.82
N ALA A 21 -13.41 12.02 -13.74
CA ALA A 21 -14.17 12.46 -14.92
C ALA A 21 -15.49 13.13 -14.55
N LEU A 22 -16.10 12.72 -13.44
CA LEU A 22 -17.37 13.21 -12.92
C LEU A 22 -17.16 14.18 -11.74
N ASP A 23 -18.23 14.85 -11.30
CA ASP A 23 -18.22 15.70 -10.10
C ASP A 23 -18.32 14.91 -8.79
N GLU A 24 -18.63 13.62 -8.89
CA GLU A 24 -18.77 12.71 -7.76
C GLU A 24 -17.93 11.46 -7.99
N LEU A 25 -17.23 11.03 -6.94
CA LEU A 25 -16.47 9.79 -6.86
C LEU A 25 -17.17 8.83 -5.90
N TRP A 26 -17.28 7.55 -6.27
CA TRP A 26 -17.71 6.50 -5.35
C TRP A 26 -16.50 5.73 -4.83
N GLU A 27 -16.24 5.78 -3.52
CA GLU A 27 -15.25 4.90 -2.89
C GLU A 27 -15.95 3.62 -2.41
N PRO A 28 -15.60 2.45 -2.98
CA PRO A 28 -16.38 1.22 -2.79
C PRO A 28 -16.18 0.53 -1.44
N LEU A 29 -15.02 0.70 -0.78
CA LEU A 29 -14.75 0.09 0.52
C LEU A 29 -15.63 0.72 1.60
N TRP A 30 -15.48 2.03 1.78
CA TRP A 30 -16.19 2.84 2.77
C TRP A 30 -17.64 3.13 2.37
N ARG A 31 -18.00 2.84 1.11
CA ARG A 31 -19.34 3.07 0.53
C ARG A 31 -19.74 4.53 0.62
N ARG A 32 -18.83 5.42 0.24
CA ARG A 32 -19.02 6.88 0.33
C ARG A 32 -19.06 7.53 -1.04
N PRO A 33 -20.11 8.31 -1.35
CA PRO A 33 -20.05 9.28 -2.42
C PRO A 33 -19.25 10.50 -1.94
N ILE A 34 -18.36 11.00 -2.79
CA ILE A 34 -17.53 12.16 -2.49
C ILE A 34 -17.75 13.16 -3.61
N ARG A 35 -18.31 14.33 -3.27
CA ARG A 35 -18.32 15.46 -4.20
C ARG A 35 -16.91 16.02 -4.30
N LEU A 36 -16.42 16.14 -5.53
CA LEU A 36 -15.07 16.59 -5.81
C LEU A 36 -15.01 18.11 -5.99
N PHE A 37 -14.02 18.74 -5.38
CA PHE A 37 -13.62 20.10 -5.72
C PHE A 37 -12.89 20.13 -7.08
N PRO A 38 -12.84 21.28 -7.78
CA PRO A 38 -12.20 21.38 -9.09
C PRO A 38 -10.74 20.90 -9.10
N GLU A 39 -9.97 21.23 -8.07
CA GLU A 39 -8.59 20.81 -7.92
C GLU A 39 -8.44 19.31 -7.67
N GLU A 40 -9.38 18.69 -6.94
CA GLU A 40 -9.37 17.23 -6.71
C GLU A 40 -9.60 16.49 -8.02
N LYS A 41 -10.50 17.00 -8.88
CA LYS A 41 -10.70 16.46 -10.23
C LYS A 41 -9.43 16.59 -11.08
N ALA A 42 -8.73 17.73 -10.98
CA ALA A 42 -7.49 17.95 -11.72
C ALA A 42 -6.37 17.03 -11.21
N LEU A 43 -6.22 16.91 -9.89
CA LEU A 43 -5.28 15.99 -9.22
C LEU A 43 -5.54 14.54 -9.66
N LEU A 44 -6.79 14.06 -9.61
CA LEU A 44 -7.15 12.70 -10.05
C LEU A 44 -6.86 12.43 -11.53
N ARG A 45 -6.73 13.47 -12.36
CA ARG A 45 -6.39 13.37 -13.79
C ARG A 45 -4.90 13.58 -14.07
N SER A 46 -4.12 14.01 -13.07
CA SER A 46 -2.66 14.15 -13.17
C SER A 46 -1.99 12.81 -13.44
N LYS A 47 -0.87 12.83 -14.17
CA LYS A 47 -0.09 11.61 -14.40
C LYS A 47 0.41 11.05 -13.07
N THR A 48 0.85 11.92 -12.17
CA THR A 48 1.37 11.58 -10.84
C THR A 48 0.41 10.70 -10.04
N ILE A 49 -0.88 11.08 -9.92
CA ILE A 49 -1.87 10.28 -9.19
C ILE A 49 -2.36 9.09 -10.03
N ARG A 50 -2.59 9.27 -11.35
CA ARG A 50 -3.06 8.17 -12.21
C ARG A 50 -2.08 7.01 -12.24
N ARG A 51 -0.79 7.28 -12.12
CA ARG A 51 0.29 6.29 -12.01
C ARG A 51 0.03 5.27 -10.90
N LEU A 52 -0.50 5.71 -9.75
CA LEU A 52 -0.72 4.86 -8.56
C LEU A 52 -1.70 3.71 -8.82
N GLN A 53 -2.52 3.77 -9.87
CA GLN A 53 -3.38 2.65 -10.29
C GLN A 53 -2.57 1.41 -10.70
N PHE A 54 -1.34 1.63 -11.16
CA PHE A 54 -0.45 0.60 -11.71
C PHE A 54 0.76 0.30 -10.80
N VAL A 55 0.66 0.75 -9.55
CA VAL A 55 1.62 0.42 -8.47
C VAL A 55 0.86 -0.38 -7.43
N ARG A 56 1.26 -1.62 -7.19
CA ARG A 56 0.60 -2.50 -6.21
C ARG A 56 0.97 -2.09 -4.79
N HIS A 57 -0.03 -1.95 -3.93
CA HIS A 57 0.17 -1.55 -2.53
C HIS A 57 0.98 -2.61 -1.75
N GLY A 58 0.55 -3.88 -1.83
CA GLY A 58 1.21 -5.01 -1.18
C GLY A 58 2.52 -5.47 -1.84
N GLY A 59 3.06 -4.71 -2.79
CA GLY A 59 4.28 -5.07 -3.49
C GLY A 59 4.19 -6.40 -4.22
N ALA A 60 5.18 -7.27 -4.05
CA ALA A 60 5.23 -8.59 -4.68
C ALA A 60 4.20 -9.60 -4.13
N SER A 61 3.51 -9.28 -3.03
CA SER A 61 2.59 -10.21 -2.37
C SER A 61 1.38 -10.60 -3.21
N PHE A 62 1.02 -9.77 -4.20
CA PHE A 62 -0.06 -10.10 -5.16
C PHE A 62 0.16 -11.43 -5.91
N ILE A 63 1.40 -11.92 -5.97
CA ILE A 63 1.75 -13.15 -6.68
C ILE A 63 1.20 -14.39 -5.97
N ASN A 64 1.20 -14.41 -4.64
CA ASN A 64 0.85 -15.60 -3.85
C ASN A 64 -0.12 -15.33 -2.69
N THR A 65 -0.63 -14.10 -2.55
CA THR A 65 -1.63 -13.73 -1.55
C THR A 65 -2.80 -12.95 -2.18
N HIS A 66 -3.81 -12.64 -1.37
CA HIS A 66 -4.96 -11.84 -1.79
C HIS A 66 -4.68 -10.32 -1.85
N HIS A 67 -3.44 -9.88 -1.60
CA HIS A 67 -3.05 -8.46 -1.58
C HIS A 67 -2.85 -7.92 -3.00
N THR A 68 -3.96 -7.61 -3.66
CA THR A 68 -4.01 -7.30 -5.10
C THR A 68 -4.41 -5.88 -5.44
N TYR A 69 -4.70 -5.04 -4.44
CA TYR A 69 -5.12 -3.66 -4.67
C TYR A 69 -3.94 -2.71 -4.97
N SER A 70 -4.24 -1.65 -5.70
CA SER A 70 -3.30 -0.60 -6.09
C SER A 70 -3.15 0.48 -5.01
N ARG A 71 -2.04 1.22 -5.07
CA ARG A 71 -1.81 2.44 -4.29
C ARG A 71 -2.93 3.46 -4.51
N LEU A 72 -3.47 3.58 -5.73
CA LEU A 72 -4.59 4.48 -5.99
C LEU A 72 -5.84 4.09 -5.20
N GLN A 73 -6.20 2.80 -5.15
CA GLN A 73 -7.38 2.37 -4.40
C GLN A 73 -7.24 2.71 -2.91
N HIS A 74 -6.05 2.52 -2.34
CA HIS A 74 -5.72 2.94 -0.99
C HIS A 74 -5.82 4.46 -0.81
N THR A 75 -5.15 5.23 -1.68
CA THR A 75 -5.20 6.70 -1.72
C THR A 75 -6.63 7.23 -1.74
N LEU A 76 -7.51 6.66 -2.56
CA LEU A 76 -8.92 7.06 -2.63
C LEU A 76 -9.70 6.71 -1.36
N GLY A 77 -9.34 5.62 -0.68
CA GLY A 77 -9.87 5.26 0.63
C GLY A 77 -9.52 6.26 1.72
N VAL A 78 -8.24 6.64 1.81
CA VAL A 78 -7.76 7.67 2.74
C VAL A 78 -8.42 9.02 2.43
N PHE A 79 -8.51 9.37 1.14
CA PHE A 79 -9.24 10.55 0.68
C PHE A 79 -10.73 10.52 1.07
N ALA A 80 -11.39 9.36 0.99
CA ALA A 80 -12.78 9.21 1.41
C ALA A 80 -12.96 9.45 2.91
N LEU A 81 -12.02 8.99 3.73
CA LEU A 81 -12.02 9.25 5.17
C LEU A 81 -11.81 10.75 5.45
N ALA A 82 -10.85 11.41 4.78
CA ALA A 82 -10.64 12.85 4.89
C ALA A 82 -11.89 13.65 4.49
N ALA A 83 -12.49 13.32 3.35
CA ALA A 83 -13.73 13.94 2.88
C ALA A 83 -14.94 13.68 3.79
N HIS A 84 -14.93 12.60 4.59
CA HIS A 84 -16.00 12.27 5.51
C HIS A 84 -15.87 13.03 6.84
N PHE A 85 -14.69 13.03 7.44
CA PHE A 85 -14.45 13.59 8.78
C PHE A 85 -14.09 15.07 8.79
N ASP A 86 -13.49 15.58 7.71
CA ASP A 86 -13.10 16.98 7.58
C ASP A 86 -13.43 17.49 6.15
N PRO A 87 -14.72 17.52 5.78
CA PRO A 87 -15.18 17.70 4.40
C PRO A 87 -14.72 19.00 3.75
N ASP A 88 -14.58 20.07 4.54
CA ASP A 88 -14.27 21.42 4.07
C ASP A 88 -12.75 21.71 4.05
N ASN A 89 -11.92 20.84 4.62
CA ASN A 89 -10.48 20.99 4.65
C ASN A 89 -9.84 20.53 3.33
N ARG A 90 -9.88 21.43 2.35
CA ARG A 90 -9.33 21.22 1.00
C ARG A 90 -7.84 20.86 1.01
N VAL A 91 -7.06 21.38 1.97
CA VAL A 91 -5.62 21.10 2.06
C VAL A 91 -5.38 19.66 2.53
N LEU A 92 -6.05 19.22 3.59
CA LEU A 92 -5.98 17.83 4.07
C LEU A 92 -6.45 16.83 3.01
N ARG A 93 -7.52 17.18 2.28
CA ARG A 93 -8.05 16.35 1.19
C ARG A 93 -7.08 16.24 0.02
N ALA A 94 -6.41 17.32 -0.36
CA ALA A 94 -5.32 17.29 -1.34
C ALA A 94 -4.13 16.47 -0.83
N ALA A 95 -3.74 16.63 0.43
CA ALA A 95 -2.69 15.82 1.07
C ALA A 95 -3.01 14.33 1.05
N ALA A 96 -4.25 13.95 1.35
CA ALA A 96 -4.70 12.56 1.28
C ALA A 96 -4.60 11.97 -0.15
N LEU A 97 -4.85 12.77 -1.20
CA LEU A 97 -4.65 12.33 -2.59
C LEU A 97 -3.17 12.21 -3.00
N LEU A 98 -2.28 12.93 -2.33
CA LEU A 98 -0.87 13.06 -2.70
C LEU A 98 0.11 12.22 -1.85
N HIS A 99 -0.32 11.75 -0.67
CA HIS A 99 0.58 11.13 0.34
C HIS A 99 1.43 9.97 -0.20
N ASP A 100 0.86 9.19 -1.12
CA ASP A 100 1.45 7.97 -1.66
C ASP A 100 2.13 8.14 -3.04
N THR A 101 2.19 9.38 -3.55
CA THR A 101 2.67 9.66 -4.92
C THR A 101 4.13 9.28 -5.16
N GLY A 102 4.95 9.29 -4.11
CA GLY A 102 6.35 8.88 -4.14
C GLY A 102 6.59 7.37 -4.13
N HIS A 103 5.60 6.50 -3.96
CA HIS A 103 5.88 5.05 -3.90
C HIS A 103 6.43 4.50 -5.22
N ALA A 104 7.57 3.81 -5.18
CA ALA A 104 8.15 3.06 -6.29
C ALA A 104 7.25 1.89 -6.75
N PRO A 105 7.48 1.34 -7.96
CA PRO A 105 6.98 0.03 -8.34
C PRO A 105 7.20 -1.02 -7.25
N PHE A 106 6.22 -1.89 -7.04
CA PHE A 106 6.18 -2.85 -5.95
C PHE A 106 6.32 -2.27 -4.53
N SER A 107 6.13 -0.96 -4.33
CA SER A 107 5.93 -0.37 -3.01
C SER A 107 7.03 -0.75 -1.99
N HIS A 108 6.66 -1.27 -0.81
CA HIS A 108 7.59 -1.65 0.26
C HIS A 108 8.55 -2.79 -0.13
N THR A 109 8.30 -3.52 -1.22
CA THR A 109 9.27 -4.48 -1.76
C THR A 109 10.57 -3.78 -2.18
N PHE A 110 10.50 -2.53 -2.64
CA PHE A 110 11.67 -1.81 -3.15
C PHE A 110 12.24 -0.79 -2.17
N GLU A 111 11.54 -0.47 -1.08
CA GLU A 111 11.94 0.55 -0.09
C GLU A 111 13.33 0.31 0.53
N SER A 112 13.79 -0.94 0.62
CA SER A 112 15.13 -1.25 1.16
C SER A 112 16.23 -1.34 0.09
N LEU A 113 15.93 -0.98 -1.17
CA LEU A 113 16.94 -0.86 -2.22
C LEU A 113 17.67 0.48 -2.06
N GLU A 114 18.94 0.51 -2.44
CA GLU A 114 19.77 1.71 -2.33
C GLU A 114 19.21 2.87 -3.17
N GLY A 115 19.15 4.06 -2.57
CA GLY A 115 18.65 5.28 -3.22
C GLY A 115 17.13 5.39 -3.35
N VAL A 116 16.38 4.43 -2.81
CA VAL A 116 14.91 4.46 -2.80
C VAL A 116 14.41 5.22 -1.57
N ASP A 117 13.72 6.35 -1.79
CA ASP A 117 13.12 7.15 -0.73
C ASP A 117 11.77 7.71 -1.20
N HIS A 118 10.69 7.05 -0.77
CA HIS A 118 9.34 7.45 -1.15
C HIS A 118 8.90 8.77 -0.50
N HIS A 119 9.44 9.15 0.66
CA HIS A 119 9.11 10.43 1.29
C HIS A 119 9.71 11.59 0.50
N LEU A 120 10.98 11.46 0.11
CA LEU A 120 11.63 12.43 -0.78
C LEU A 120 10.87 12.54 -2.11
N TRP A 121 10.51 11.43 -2.72
CA TRP A 121 9.80 11.46 -4.01
C TRP A 121 8.36 11.97 -3.89
N THR A 122 7.67 11.75 -2.76
CA THR A 122 6.38 12.41 -2.50
C THR A 122 6.57 13.93 -2.40
N ARG A 123 7.63 14.41 -1.73
CA ARG A 123 7.98 15.83 -1.70
C ARG A 123 8.23 16.38 -3.11
N ASP A 124 9.05 15.70 -3.91
CA ASP A 124 9.34 16.10 -5.29
C ASP A 124 8.07 16.12 -6.15
N ALA A 125 7.17 15.15 -5.96
CA ALA A 125 5.90 15.06 -6.66
C ALA A 125 4.96 16.23 -6.33
N VAL A 126 4.92 16.69 -5.08
CA VAL A 126 4.11 17.85 -4.66
C VAL A 126 4.61 19.15 -5.32
N PHE A 127 5.93 19.29 -5.50
CA PHE A 127 6.54 20.46 -6.14
C PHE A 127 6.71 20.33 -7.66
N ALA A 128 6.36 19.19 -8.26
CA ALA A 128 6.43 18.99 -9.70
C ALA A 128 5.47 19.94 -10.43
N GLU A 129 5.85 20.42 -11.61
CA GLU A 129 5.13 21.45 -12.38
C GLU A 129 3.62 21.16 -12.54
N GLU A 130 3.24 19.91 -12.85
CA GLU A 130 1.84 19.50 -13.01
C GLU A 130 1.04 19.68 -11.71
N ILE A 131 1.59 19.27 -10.57
CA ILE A 131 0.90 19.34 -9.27
C ILE A 131 0.92 20.77 -8.74
N ALA A 132 2.07 21.45 -8.79
CA ALA A 132 2.23 22.83 -8.37
C ALA A 132 1.24 23.76 -9.09
N ALA A 133 1.04 23.59 -10.41
CA ALA A 133 0.07 24.39 -11.17
C ALA A 133 -1.38 24.16 -10.70
N ILE A 134 -1.74 22.91 -10.34
CA ILE A 134 -3.08 22.60 -9.83
C ILE A 134 -3.29 23.22 -8.44
N LEU A 135 -2.30 23.11 -7.56
CA LEU A 135 -2.34 23.66 -6.21
C LEU A 135 -2.39 25.20 -6.21
N ASP A 136 -1.60 25.85 -7.06
CA ASP A 136 -1.59 27.31 -7.23
C ASP A 136 -2.96 27.82 -7.74
N GLY A 137 -3.52 27.18 -8.76
CA GLY A 137 -4.86 27.50 -9.26
C GLY A 137 -5.96 27.35 -8.21
N ALA A 138 -5.76 26.48 -7.23
CA ALA A 138 -6.66 26.24 -6.11
C ALA A 138 -6.37 27.10 -4.86
N LYS A 139 -5.24 27.82 -4.86
CA LYS A 139 -4.65 28.56 -3.73
C LYS A 139 -4.39 27.68 -2.50
N LEU A 140 -3.87 26.47 -2.72
CA LEU A 140 -3.46 25.56 -1.66
C LEU A 140 -1.94 25.63 -1.48
N ASP A 141 -1.49 25.75 -0.23
CA ASP A 141 -0.06 25.82 0.10
C ASP A 141 0.58 24.41 0.04
N PRO A 142 1.55 24.16 -0.87
CA PRO A 142 2.22 22.87 -0.98
C PRO A 142 3.03 22.50 0.27
N GLU A 143 3.58 23.45 1.02
CA GLU A 143 4.32 23.12 2.25
C GLU A 143 3.35 22.64 3.35
N LEU A 144 2.17 23.26 3.48
CA LEU A 144 1.14 22.77 4.42
C LEU A 144 0.60 21.39 4.02
N ILE A 145 0.54 21.09 2.72
CA ILE A 145 0.22 19.74 2.22
C ILE A 145 1.26 18.72 2.72
N LEU A 146 2.54 19.06 2.64
CA LEU A 146 3.61 18.20 3.15
C LEU A 146 3.58 18.09 4.67
N ASP A 147 3.28 19.16 5.39
CA ASP A 147 3.10 19.11 6.84
C ASP A 147 2.02 18.09 7.24
N TYR A 148 0.92 17.99 6.48
CA TYR A 148 -0.09 16.96 6.68
C TYR A 148 0.42 15.55 6.34
N ILE A 149 1.14 15.38 5.23
CA ILE A 149 1.69 14.08 4.77
C ILE A 149 2.75 13.53 5.74
N ASP A 150 3.60 14.40 6.28
CA ASP A 150 4.68 14.06 7.22
C ASP A 150 4.20 13.99 8.68
N GLY A 151 2.96 14.40 8.92
CA GLY A 151 2.37 14.51 10.26
C GLY A 151 3.00 15.59 11.13
N ALA A 152 3.68 16.59 10.53
CA ALA A 152 4.10 17.80 11.24
C ALA A 152 2.87 18.63 11.66
N GLN A 153 1.90 18.76 10.73
CA GLN A 153 0.54 19.16 11.05
C GLN A 153 -0.27 17.91 11.40
N ARG A 154 -0.53 17.74 12.69
CA ARG A 154 -1.36 16.63 13.21
C ARG A 154 -2.74 16.63 12.55
N SER A 155 -3.15 15.48 12.03
CA SER A 155 -4.43 15.32 11.35
C SER A 155 -4.90 13.87 11.29
N LEU A 156 -6.10 13.69 10.73
CA LEU A 156 -6.63 12.39 10.34
C LEU A 156 -5.66 11.57 9.47
N LEU A 157 -4.95 12.22 8.54
CA LEU A 157 -4.06 11.54 7.59
C LEU A 157 -2.87 10.91 8.33
N ARG A 158 -2.21 11.70 9.18
CA ARG A 158 -1.02 11.30 9.92
C ARG A 158 -0.83 12.12 11.19
N ASN A 159 -0.22 11.50 12.19
CA ASN A 159 0.20 12.10 13.45
C ASN A 159 1.52 11.48 13.93
N LYS A 160 2.18 12.14 14.90
CA LYS A 160 3.43 11.66 15.53
C LYS A 160 3.21 11.11 16.95
N ASP A 161 1.95 10.88 17.32
CA ASP A 161 1.55 10.52 18.68
C ASP A 161 1.52 8.99 18.90
N GLY A 162 1.83 8.20 17.87
CA GLY A 162 1.78 6.73 17.93
C GLY A 162 0.37 6.14 17.88
N VAL A 163 -0.64 6.98 17.59
CA VAL A 163 -2.05 6.62 17.52
C VAL A 163 -2.46 6.31 16.08
N LEU A 164 -3.42 5.41 15.92
CA LEU A 164 -4.00 5.06 14.62
C LEU A 164 -4.42 6.30 13.82
N HIS A 165 -4.06 6.33 12.53
CA HIS A 165 -4.44 7.35 11.55
C HIS A 165 -5.03 6.70 10.29
N ALA A 166 -5.61 7.52 9.40
CA ALA A 166 -6.42 7.04 8.28
C ALA A 166 -5.64 6.25 7.22
N ASP A 167 -4.36 6.58 6.99
CA ASP A 167 -3.48 5.80 6.12
C ASP A 167 -3.39 4.33 6.60
N HIS A 168 -2.95 4.10 7.85
CA HIS A 168 -2.94 2.75 8.41
C HIS A 168 -4.33 2.10 8.46
N LEU A 169 -5.37 2.84 8.88
CA LEU A 169 -6.72 2.30 8.98
C LEU A 169 -7.25 1.79 7.64
N ASP A 170 -7.12 2.59 6.56
CA ASP A 170 -7.57 2.17 5.24
C ASP A 170 -6.82 0.93 4.79
N SER A 171 -5.50 0.88 4.96
CA SER A 171 -4.70 -0.31 4.63
C SER A 171 -5.26 -1.57 5.31
N TYR A 172 -5.47 -1.54 6.63
CA TYR A 172 -5.97 -2.71 7.39
C TYR A 172 -7.37 -3.13 6.94
N VAL A 173 -8.28 -2.17 6.81
CA VAL A 173 -9.68 -2.46 6.42
C VAL A 173 -9.74 -2.94 4.96
N ARG A 174 -8.90 -2.42 4.08
CA ARG A 174 -8.82 -2.80 2.67
C ARG A 174 -8.20 -4.18 2.47
N SER A 175 -7.12 -4.50 3.20
CA SER A 175 -6.55 -5.84 3.22
C SER A 175 -7.58 -6.87 3.68
N ALA A 176 -8.33 -6.56 4.75
CA ALA A 176 -9.40 -7.43 5.24
C ALA A 176 -10.57 -7.59 4.28
N TYR A 177 -10.96 -6.51 3.59
CA TYR A 177 -11.97 -6.57 2.56
C TYR A 177 -11.54 -7.45 1.38
N ASN A 178 -10.33 -7.25 0.85
CA ASN A 178 -9.81 -8.03 -0.27
C ASN A 178 -9.55 -9.50 0.10
N GLY A 179 -9.16 -9.78 1.35
CA GLY A 179 -9.00 -11.13 1.84
C GLY A 179 -10.31 -11.84 2.23
N GLY A 180 -11.44 -11.12 2.22
CA GLY A 180 -12.76 -11.70 2.56
C GLY A 180 -12.95 -12.00 4.05
N TYR A 181 -12.17 -11.38 4.93
CA TYR A 181 -12.21 -11.59 6.39
C TYR A 181 -12.61 -10.34 7.18
N LEU A 182 -13.04 -9.27 6.50
CA LEU A 182 -13.60 -8.08 7.17
C LEU A 182 -14.90 -8.46 7.91
N PRO A 183 -14.98 -8.35 9.26
CA PRO A 183 -16.09 -8.91 10.03
C PRO A 183 -17.43 -8.21 9.80
N VAL A 184 -17.40 -6.92 9.46
CA VAL A 184 -18.58 -6.07 9.22
C VAL A 184 -18.33 -5.21 7.99
N PRO A 185 -19.36 -4.80 7.23
CA PRO A 185 -19.16 -3.83 6.14
C PRO A 185 -18.43 -2.58 6.63
N ALA A 186 -17.43 -2.07 5.90
CA ALA A 186 -16.64 -0.92 6.36
C ALA A 186 -17.50 0.35 6.58
N GLY A 187 -18.60 0.50 5.85
CA GLY A 187 -19.59 1.57 6.10
C GLY A 187 -20.37 1.44 7.41
N GLU A 188 -20.41 0.25 8.02
CA GLU A 188 -20.89 0.04 9.39
C GLU A 188 -19.80 0.37 10.41
N LEU A 189 -18.56 -0.09 10.17
CA LEU A 189 -17.40 0.26 10.99
C LEU A 189 -17.26 1.78 11.14
N LEU A 190 -17.44 2.51 10.03
CA LEU A 190 -17.38 3.96 9.98
C LEU A 190 -18.41 4.68 10.88
N ARG A 191 -19.52 4.03 11.26
CA ARG A 191 -20.52 4.63 12.17
C ARG A 191 -20.06 4.63 13.62
N GLY A 192 -19.21 3.68 14.00
CA GLY A 192 -18.62 3.59 15.33
C GLY A 192 -17.31 4.37 15.46
N MET A 193 -17.08 5.33 14.57
CA MET A 193 -15.88 6.16 14.53
C MET A 193 -16.22 7.63 14.71
N SER A 194 -15.36 8.36 15.41
CA SER A 194 -15.39 9.81 15.48
C SER A 194 -13.98 10.38 15.27
N TYR A 195 -13.92 11.66 14.90
CA TYR A 195 -12.66 12.38 14.68
C TYR A 195 -12.68 13.67 15.50
N ARG A 196 -11.65 13.87 16.32
CA ARG A 196 -11.52 15.07 17.16
C ARG A 196 -10.04 15.37 17.37
N ASP A 197 -9.67 16.66 17.29
CA ASP A 197 -8.33 17.16 17.62
C ASP A 197 -7.17 16.44 16.91
N GLY A 198 -7.43 15.91 15.70
CA GLY A 198 -6.43 15.19 14.91
C GLY A 198 -6.33 13.70 15.17
N HIS A 199 -7.20 13.11 16.01
CA HIS A 199 -7.23 11.69 16.30
C HIS A 199 -8.56 11.03 15.91
N LEU A 200 -8.45 9.77 15.48
CA LEU A 200 -9.59 8.87 15.35
C LEU A 200 -9.88 8.24 16.71
N ASP A 201 -11.15 8.30 17.10
CA ASP A 201 -11.68 7.62 18.28
C ASP A 201 -12.78 6.66 17.88
N PHE A 202 -12.94 5.57 18.63
CA PHE A 202 -13.80 4.47 18.28
C PHE A 202 -14.71 4.09 19.45
N GLU A 203 -15.97 3.80 19.16
CA GLU A 203 -16.79 3.04 20.08
C GLU A 203 -16.14 1.67 20.36
N LEU A 204 -16.23 1.17 21.60
CA LEU A 204 -15.54 -0.05 22.01
C LEU A 204 -15.74 -1.26 21.06
N PRO A 205 -16.94 -1.55 20.51
CA PRO A 205 -17.10 -2.62 19.53
C PRO A 205 -16.28 -2.39 18.25
N ALA A 206 -16.27 -1.17 17.71
CA ALA A 206 -15.50 -0.82 16.52
C ALA A 206 -13.99 -0.86 16.79
N GLY A 207 -13.54 -0.34 17.94
CA GLY A 207 -12.14 -0.37 18.36
C GLY A 207 -11.61 -1.81 18.50
N ARG A 208 -12.42 -2.76 18.97
CA ARG A 208 -12.07 -4.18 19.02
C ARG A 208 -11.92 -4.80 17.63
N ILE A 209 -12.82 -4.47 16.69
CA ILE A 209 -12.71 -4.93 15.30
C ILE A 209 -11.40 -4.43 14.71
N VAL A 210 -11.13 -3.12 14.79
CA VAL A 210 -9.91 -2.51 14.26
C VAL A 210 -8.65 -3.11 14.87
N THR A 211 -8.65 -3.39 16.17
CA THR A 211 -7.53 -4.09 16.84
C THR A 211 -7.27 -5.46 16.22
N GLY A 212 -8.32 -6.24 15.96
CA GLY A 212 -8.19 -7.53 15.27
C GLY A 212 -7.65 -7.38 13.85
N LEU A 213 -8.05 -6.34 13.12
CA LEU A 213 -7.51 -6.08 11.78
C LEU A 213 -6.01 -5.73 11.82
N ILE A 214 -5.56 -4.98 12.83
CA ILE A 214 -4.14 -4.68 13.03
C ILE A 214 -3.35 -5.96 13.33
N GLU A 215 -3.90 -6.85 14.16
CA GLU A 215 -3.30 -8.17 14.42
C GLU A 215 -3.15 -8.99 13.14
N GLU A 216 -4.22 -9.10 12.35
CA GLU A 216 -4.20 -9.85 11.08
C GLU A 216 -3.21 -9.27 10.07
N GLU A 217 -3.16 -7.94 9.92
CA GLU A 217 -2.18 -7.30 9.02
C GLU A 217 -0.74 -7.57 9.50
N ALA A 218 -0.48 -7.48 10.81
CA ALA A 218 0.83 -7.78 11.37
C ALA A 218 1.24 -9.25 11.12
N ARG A 219 0.30 -10.19 11.30
CA ARG A 219 0.50 -11.62 11.00
C ARG A 219 0.75 -11.85 9.52
N MET A 220 0.03 -11.16 8.64
CA MET A 220 0.24 -11.22 7.20
C MET A 220 1.63 -10.69 6.82
N HIS A 221 2.03 -9.52 7.33
CA HIS A 221 3.35 -8.93 7.05
C HIS A 221 4.48 -9.86 7.49
N GLY A 222 4.37 -10.47 8.67
CA GLY A 222 5.35 -11.41 9.19
C GLY A 222 5.18 -12.86 8.72
N SER A 223 4.22 -13.14 7.83
CA SER A 223 3.99 -14.47 7.29
C SER A 223 5.12 -14.89 6.34
N LEU A 224 5.40 -16.19 6.30
CA LEU A 224 6.39 -16.75 5.39
C LEU A 224 6.03 -16.51 3.91
N ALA A 225 4.73 -16.52 3.59
CA ALA A 225 4.23 -16.24 2.25
C ALA A 225 4.59 -14.82 1.80
N ASN A 226 4.40 -13.82 2.67
CA ASN A 226 4.69 -12.42 2.40
C ASN A 226 6.21 -12.13 2.40
N ILE A 227 6.94 -12.62 3.41
CA ILE A 227 8.39 -12.40 3.53
C ILE A 227 9.12 -13.02 2.33
N GLY A 228 8.79 -14.27 2.00
CA GLY A 228 9.47 -15.02 0.95
C GLY A 228 9.35 -14.36 -0.41
N ILE A 229 8.12 -14.04 -0.84
CA ILE A 229 7.89 -13.48 -2.18
C ILE A 229 8.53 -12.09 -2.34
N ASN A 230 8.45 -11.24 -1.31
CA ASN A 230 9.05 -9.91 -1.32
C ASN A 230 10.58 -9.98 -1.32
N ALA A 231 11.19 -10.91 -0.57
CA ALA A 231 12.64 -11.10 -0.57
C ALA A 231 13.15 -11.53 -1.94
N MET A 232 12.47 -12.48 -2.59
CA MET A 232 12.86 -12.97 -3.91
C MET A 232 12.68 -11.90 -5.00
N MET A 233 11.56 -11.18 -5.00
CA MET A 233 11.37 -10.05 -5.94
C MET A 233 12.47 -9.00 -5.77
N ARG A 234 12.79 -8.63 -4.53
CA ARG A 234 13.85 -7.66 -4.21
C ARG A 234 15.24 -8.13 -4.63
N LYS A 235 15.51 -9.43 -4.57
CA LYS A 235 16.74 -10.03 -5.10
C LYS A 235 16.86 -9.82 -6.61
N LEU A 236 15.78 -10.04 -7.37
CA LEU A 236 15.77 -9.82 -8.81
C LEU A 236 15.90 -8.34 -9.16
N ALA A 237 15.22 -7.46 -8.42
CA ALA A 237 15.37 -6.02 -8.58
C ALA A 237 16.83 -5.57 -8.37
N ARG A 238 17.52 -6.07 -7.33
CA ARG A 238 18.95 -5.79 -7.13
C ARG A 238 19.83 -6.21 -8.29
N GLN A 239 19.49 -7.30 -8.99
CA GLN A 239 20.24 -7.71 -10.19
C GLN A 239 20.07 -6.68 -11.31
N LEU A 240 18.85 -6.18 -11.54
CA LEU A 240 18.61 -5.11 -12.51
C LEU A 240 19.37 -3.82 -12.15
N PHE A 241 19.42 -3.45 -10.87
CA PHE A 241 20.23 -2.31 -10.39
C PHE A 241 21.73 -2.50 -10.64
N ALA A 242 22.26 -3.67 -10.25
CA ALA A 242 23.68 -3.98 -10.39
C ALA A 242 24.15 -4.01 -11.85
N GLU A 243 23.24 -4.30 -12.78
CA GLU A 243 23.49 -4.31 -14.22
C GLU A 243 23.21 -2.97 -14.90
N GLY A 244 22.80 -1.94 -14.15
CA GLY A 244 22.47 -0.63 -14.69
C GLY A 244 21.23 -0.64 -15.60
N LYS A 245 20.32 -1.60 -15.40
CA LYS A 245 19.06 -1.70 -16.16
C LYS A 245 17.97 -0.79 -15.63
N ILE A 246 18.05 -0.46 -14.34
CA ILE A 246 17.19 0.51 -13.65
C ILE A 246 18.02 1.33 -12.67
N HIS A 247 17.68 2.60 -12.54
CA HIS A 247 18.25 3.50 -11.53
C HIS A 247 17.17 4.01 -10.57
N ALA A 248 17.51 4.20 -9.29
CA ALA A 248 16.55 4.62 -8.28
C ALA A 248 15.80 5.91 -8.66
N ALA A 249 16.50 6.88 -9.26
CA ALA A 249 15.93 8.15 -9.70
C ALA A 249 14.83 8.01 -10.78
N GLU A 250 14.75 6.88 -11.48
CA GLU A 250 13.76 6.62 -12.52
C GLU A 250 12.47 6.01 -11.95
N LEU A 251 12.56 5.32 -10.79
CA LEU A 251 11.46 4.59 -10.18
C LEU A 251 10.18 5.44 -9.93
N PRO A 252 10.25 6.72 -9.54
CA PRO A 252 9.06 7.55 -9.35
C PRO A 252 8.19 7.70 -10.60
N GLN A 253 8.76 7.51 -11.79
CA GLN A 253 8.05 7.60 -13.08
C GLN A 253 7.66 6.24 -13.63
N MET A 254 8.12 5.14 -13.01
CA MET A 254 7.85 3.78 -13.48
C MET A 254 6.56 3.20 -12.89
N LEU A 255 5.98 2.26 -13.62
CA LEU A 255 4.87 1.39 -13.19
C LEU A 255 5.45 0.00 -12.85
N ASP A 256 4.67 -0.84 -12.16
CA ASP A 256 5.07 -2.23 -11.96
C ASP A 256 5.37 -2.94 -13.29
N ALA A 257 4.54 -2.71 -14.31
CA ALA A 257 4.68 -3.33 -15.64
C ALA A 257 6.04 -3.04 -16.32
N HIS A 258 6.65 -1.88 -16.08
CA HIS A 258 7.98 -1.58 -16.63
C HIS A 258 9.06 -2.47 -16.00
N ILE A 259 8.96 -2.72 -14.70
CA ILE A 259 9.87 -3.62 -14.00
C ILE A 259 9.61 -5.08 -14.40
N GLU A 260 8.35 -5.49 -14.48
CA GLU A 260 7.97 -6.84 -14.94
C GLU A 260 8.51 -7.13 -16.35
N GLN A 261 8.42 -6.15 -17.26
CA GLN A 261 8.98 -6.25 -18.59
C GLN A 261 10.49 -6.44 -18.57
N LEU A 262 11.22 -5.67 -17.76
CA LEU A 262 12.68 -5.80 -17.63
C LEU A 262 13.04 -7.18 -17.04
N LEU A 263 12.33 -7.62 -16.00
CA LEU A 263 12.54 -8.93 -15.40
C LEU A 263 12.37 -10.08 -16.41
N LEU A 264 11.41 -9.98 -17.33
CA LEU A 264 11.19 -10.95 -18.40
C LEU A 264 12.15 -10.78 -19.59
N SER A 265 12.69 -9.59 -19.82
CA SER A 265 13.53 -9.31 -21.00
C SER A 265 14.99 -9.71 -20.78
N GLU A 266 15.47 -9.70 -19.54
CA GLU A 266 16.85 -10.03 -19.21
C GLU A 266 17.03 -11.53 -18.90
N ASP A 267 17.98 -12.19 -19.56
CA ASP A 267 18.20 -13.64 -19.41
C ASP A 267 18.54 -14.05 -17.97
N ARG A 268 19.19 -13.15 -17.22
CA ARG A 268 19.59 -13.40 -15.82
C ARG A 268 18.44 -13.38 -14.82
N THR A 269 17.35 -12.68 -15.13
CA THR A 269 16.18 -12.57 -14.24
C THR A 269 14.99 -13.38 -14.73
N ARG A 270 14.87 -13.63 -16.05
CA ARG A 270 13.69 -14.24 -16.70
C ARG A 270 13.25 -15.52 -16.01
N GLU A 271 14.12 -16.53 -15.93
CA GLU A 271 13.76 -17.84 -15.38
C GLU A 271 13.29 -17.74 -13.92
N ASN A 272 14.00 -16.97 -13.11
CA ASN A 272 13.63 -16.79 -11.70
C ASN A 272 12.32 -16.02 -11.56
N TYR A 273 12.06 -15.01 -12.39
CA TYR A 273 10.82 -14.26 -12.34
C TYR A 273 9.63 -15.10 -12.80
N GLU A 274 9.75 -15.86 -13.89
CA GLU A 274 8.74 -16.83 -14.33
C GLU A 274 8.42 -17.85 -13.23
N MET A 275 9.45 -18.33 -12.53
CA MET A 275 9.28 -19.21 -11.38
C MET A 275 8.54 -18.52 -10.23
N LEU A 276 8.77 -17.22 -9.95
CA LEU A 276 7.98 -16.51 -8.94
C LEU A 276 6.51 -16.48 -9.34
N LEU A 277 6.21 -16.22 -10.61
CA LEU A 277 4.83 -16.14 -11.11
C LEU A 277 4.10 -17.49 -11.10
N LEU A 278 4.78 -18.57 -11.50
CA LEU A 278 4.14 -19.86 -11.77
C LEU A 278 4.37 -20.90 -10.67
N GLU A 279 5.41 -20.74 -9.87
CA GLU A 279 5.87 -21.72 -8.90
C GLU A 279 6.25 -21.09 -7.54
N SER A 280 5.57 -20.00 -7.14
CA SER A 280 5.78 -19.36 -5.83
C SER A 280 5.68 -20.31 -4.63
N TRP A 281 4.98 -21.45 -4.79
CA TRP A 281 4.92 -22.54 -3.81
C TRP A 281 6.27 -23.22 -3.51
N ARG A 282 7.30 -22.99 -4.35
CA ARG A 282 8.68 -23.47 -4.14
C ARG A 282 9.51 -22.57 -3.23
N ILE A 283 9.01 -21.38 -2.90
CA ILE A 283 9.68 -20.49 -1.98
C ILE A 283 9.65 -21.14 -0.59
N ARG A 284 10.82 -21.18 0.03
CA ARG A 284 11.01 -21.66 1.40
C ARG A 284 11.53 -20.51 2.23
N VAL A 285 11.06 -20.42 3.47
CA VAL A 285 11.44 -19.40 4.42
C VAL A 285 11.69 -20.05 5.77
N SER A 286 12.81 -19.72 6.41
CA SER A 286 13.19 -20.21 7.74
C SER A 286 13.77 -19.09 8.58
N ARG A 287 13.68 -19.20 9.91
CA ARG A 287 14.45 -18.35 10.83
C ARG A 287 15.89 -18.86 11.04
N GLU A 288 16.12 -20.13 10.77
CA GLU A 288 17.42 -20.78 10.85
C GLU A 288 18.10 -20.78 9.48
N GLN A 289 19.40 -20.53 9.47
CA GLN A 289 20.18 -20.52 8.23
C GLN A 289 20.24 -21.94 7.64
N PRO A 290 19.75 -22.15 6.41
CA PRO A 290 19.77 -23.47 5.81
C PRO A 290 21.14 -23.81 5.23
N ASP A 291 21.42 -25.09 4.98
CA ASP A 291 22.62 -25.57 4.27
C ASP A 291 22.48 -25.42 2.74
N VAL A 292 21.93 -24.28 2.29
CA VAL A 292 21.80 -23.88 0.90
C VAL A 292 21.97 -22.37 0.78
N ALA A 293 22.29 -21.88 -0.42
CA ALA A 293 22.31 -20.45 -0.68
C ALA A 293 20.92 -19.84 -0.47
N ALA A 294 20.79 -18.96 0.51
CA ALA A 294 19.55 -18.28 0.86
C ALA A 294 19.74 -16.76 0.89
N GLU A 295 18.70 -16.04 0.50
CA GLU A 295 18.58 -14.60 0.64
C GLU A 295 18.19 -14.25 2.06
N GLN A 296 18.83 -13.25 2.66
CA GLN A 296 18.44 -12.76 3.97
C GLN A 296 17.38 -11.67 3.83
N ALA A 297 16.28 -11.80 4.54
CA ALA A 297 15.24 -10.80 4.68
C ALA A 297 15.07 -10.44 6.15
N VAL A 298 14.92 -9.14 6.47
CA VAL A 298 14.75 -8.70 7.85
C VAL A 298 13.42 -7.98 7.98
N LEU A 299 12.57 -8.46 8.89
CA LEU A 299 11.36 -7.77 9.28
C LEU A 299 11.71 -6.82 10.43
N HIS A 300 11.87 -5.53 10.11
CA HIS A 300 12.34 -4.51 11.06
C HIS A 300 11.23 -3.93 11.95
N LYS A 301 10.00 -3.85 11.44
CA LYS A 301 8.88 -3.22 12.15
C LYS A 301 7.55 -3.85 11.75
N LEU A 302 6.59 -3.73 12.64
CA LEU A 302 5.17 -3.96 12.41
C LEU A 302 4.42 -2.67 12.69
N TYR A 303 3.41 -2.35 11.88
CA TYR A 303 2.60 -1.15 12.08
C TYR A 303 1.52 -1.47 13.11
N LEU A 304 1.76 -1.09 14.38
CA LEU A 304 0.93 -1.46 15.54
C LEU A 304 0.27 -0.25 16.21
N SER A 305 -0.09 0.77 15.43
CA SER A 305 -0.80 1.96 15.92
C SER A 305 -2.21 1.59 16.39
N MET A 306 -2.43 1.53 17.70
CA MET A 306 -3.69 1.08 18.29
C MET A 306 -4.80 2.16 18.23
N PRO A 307 -6.07 1.77 18.12
CA PRO A 307 -7.19 2.71 18.16
C PRO A 307 -7.40 3.28 19.56
N LEU A 308 -7.90 4.51 19.63
CA LEU A 308 -8.42 5.11 20.86
C LEU A 308 -9.88 4.71 21.08
N VAL A 309 -10.26 4.50 22.34
CA VAL A 309 -11.63 4.32 22.79
C VAL A 309 -11.85 5.28 23.95
N ASP A 310 -12.77 6.24 23.78
CA ASP A 310 -13.02 7.32 24.74
C ASP A 310 -11.73 8.11 25.08
N GLY A 311 -10.88 8.33 24.07
CA GLY A 311 -9.61 9.06 24.18
C GLY A 311 -8.44 8.26 24.74
N ILE A 312 -8.63 6.99 25.06
CA ILE A 312 -7.61 6.12 25.68
C ILE A 312 -7.23 5.00 24.70
N SER A 313 -5.94 4.73 24.53
CA SER A 313 -5.49 3.60 23.70
C SER A 313 -6.10 2.30 24.21
N ILE A 314 -6.70 1.52 23.30
CA ILE A 314 -7.33 0.24 23.66
C ILE A 314 -6.33 -0.75 24.30
N ALA A 315 -5.03 -0.61 24.00
CA ALA A 315 -3.97 -1.41 24.59
C ALA A 315 -3.70 -1.05 26.06
N GLU A 316 -4.06 0.15 26.53
CA GLU A 316 -3.92 0.53 27.95
C GLU A 316 -5.03 -0.08 28.81
N ILE A 317 -6.21 -0.28 28.23
CA ILE A 317 -7.38 -0.81 28.93
C ILE A 317 -7.51 -2.34 28.86
N SER A 318 -6.74 -3.02 28.00
CA SER A 318 -6.79 -4.48 27.85
C SER A 318 -5.42 -5.16 28.01
N PRO A 319 -5.20 -5.93 29.09
CA PRO A 319 -4.01 -6.78 29.24
C PRO A 319 -3.84 -7.80 28.11
N GLN A 320 -4.94 -8.31 27.56
CA GLN A 320 -4.92 -9.28 26.47
C GLN A 320 -4.34 -8.67 25.19
N ILE A 321 -4.70 -7.43 24.86
CA ILE A 321 -4.14 -6.71 23.71
C ILE A 321 -2.64 -6.48 23.91
N ARG A 322 -2.18 -6.13 25.12
CA ARG A 322 -0.74 -5.99 25.39
C ARG A 322 0.02 -7.30 25.17
N ALA A 323 -0.52 -8.43 25.63
CA ALA A 323 0.09 -9.73 25.43
C ALA A 323 0.13 -10.12 23.94
N MET A 324 -0.92 -9.82 23.19
CA MET A 324 -0.96 -9.98 21.73
C MET A 324 0.15 -9.17 21.04
N LEU A 325 0.33 -7.89 21.39
CA LEU A 325 1.39 -7.04 20.81
C LEU A 325 2.79 -7.62 21.07
N GLN A 326 3.07 -8.04 22.31
CA GLN A 326 4.35 -8.68 22.66
C GLN A 326 4.60 -9.97 21.89
N ALA A 327 3.55 -10.75 21.61
CA ALA A 327 3.65 -11.97 20.81
C ALA A 327 3.95 -11.65 19.33
N LEU A 328 3.35 -10.59 18.78
CA LEU A 328 3.61 -10.13 17.41
C LEU A 328 5.05 -9.63 17.25
N GLU A 329 5.63 -8.96 18.26
CA GLU A 329 7.03 -8.52 18.22
C GLU A 329 8.04 -9.68 18.06
N GLN A 330 7.68 -10.89 18.50
CA GLN A 330 8.52 -12.08 18.26
C GLN A 330 8.64 -12.45 16.77
N MET A 331 7.76 -11.90 15.92
CA MET A 331 7.84 -12.05 14.47
C MET A 331 8.94 -11.17 13.85
N LEU A 332 9.47 -10.18 14.57
CA LEU A 332 10.58 -9.38 14.05
C LEU A 332 11.87 -10.21 13.93
N GLY A 333 12.80 -9.71 13.13
CA GLY A 333 14.13 -10.30 12.97
C GLY A 333 14.41 -10.86 11.59
N ALA A 334 15.47 -11.68 11.51
CA ALA A 334 15.99 -12.21 10.26
C ALA A 334 15.28 -13.51 9.83
N TYR A 335 15.12 -13.63 8.53
CA TYR A 335 14.59 -14.78 7.81
C TYR A 335 15.52 -15.10 6.64
N TYR A 336 15.63 -16.39 6.34
CA TYR A 336 16.38 -16.92 5.21
C TYR A 336 15.39 -17.45 4.18
N VAL A 337 15.51 -16.98 2.93
CA VAL A 337 14.59 -17.26 1.85
C VAL A 337 15.34 -17.94 0.70
N TRP A 338 14.86 -19.08 0.24
CA TRP A 338 15.46 -19.78 -0.90
C TRP A 338 14.40 -20.45 -1.75
N LEU A 339 14.83 -20.97 -2.89
CA LEU A 339 14.01 -21.76 -3.79
C LEU A 339 14.35 -23.22 -3.65
N GLU A 340 13.33 -24.04 -3.44
CA GLU A 340 13.47 -25.49 -3.55
C GLU A 340 13.82 -25.88 -5.00
N LYS A 341 14.78 -26.78 -5.20
CA LYS A 341 15.19 -27.25 -6.54
C LYS A 341 14.06 -28.06 -7.18
N ARG A 342 13.89 -27.98 -8.51
CA ARG A 342 13.00 -28.92 -9.23
C ARG A 342 13.56 -30.34 -9.07
N GLU A 343 12.79 -31.23 -8.47
CA GLU A 343 13.09 -32.67 -8.53
C GLU A 343 13.10 -33.08 -10.01
N GLY A 344 14.26 -33.53 -10.52
CA GLY A 344 14.43 -33.94 -11.92
C GLY A 344 15.64 -33.34 -12.66
N ALA A 345 16.32 -32.32 -12.12
CA ALA A 345 17.56 -31.80 -12.73
C ALA A 345 18.77 -32.76 -12.61
N LEU A 346 18.65 -33.84 -11.83
CA LEU A 346 19.65 -34.92 -11.73
C LEU A 346 19.58 -35.94 -12.89
N MET A 347 18.55 -35.91 -13.74
CA MET A 347 18.41 -36.87 -14.85
C MET A 347 19.00 -36.39 -16.19
N ARG A 348 19.29 -35.10 -16.39
CA ARG A 348 19.76 -34.59 -17.70
C ARG A 348 21.28 -34.53 -17.88
N SER A 349 22.07 -34.90 -16.86
CA SER A 349 23.53 -35.02 -16.97
C SER A 349 24.01 -36.48 -17.03
N ALA A 350 23.13 -37.47 -16.84
CA ALA A 350 23.48 -38.89 -16.93
C ALA A 350 23.20 -39.51 -18.33
N GLU A 351 22.32 -38.91 -19.13
CA GLU A 351 21.98 -39.43 -20.48
C GLU A 351 22.83 -38.82 -21.62
N MET A 352 23.73 -37.86 -21.34
CA MET A 352 24.66 -37.29 -22.35
C MET A 352 26.09 -37.89 -22.32
N LEU A 353 26.32 -38.97 -21.58
CA LEU A 353 27.57 -39.75 -21.62
C LEU A 353 27.33 -41.25 -21.94
N GLY A 354 26.21 -41.56 -22.60
CA GLY A 354 25.76 -42.92 -22.85
C GLY A 354 25.26 -43.19 -24.26
N VAL A 355 25.91 -42.65 -25.30
CA VAL A 355 26.03 -43.25 -26.66
C VAL A 355 27.39 -42.90 -27.23
#